data_AF-A0A3B9RXK0-F1
#
_entry.id   AF-A0A3B9RXK0-F1
#
_cell.length_a   1.000
_cell.length_b   1.000
_cell.length_c   1.000
_cell.angle_alpha   90.00
_cell.angle_beta   90.00
_cell.angle_gamma   90.00
#
_symmetry.space_group_name_H-M   'P 1'
#
loop_
_entity.id
_entity.type
_entity.pdbx_description
1 polymer ?
#
loop_
_entity_poly.entity_id
_entity_poly.type
_entity_poly.pdbx_seq_one_letter_code
_entity_poly.pdbx_strand_id
1 'polypeptide(L)'
;MFLRRHKVNKVKVRQGIQLLLEGLGVDIENEHFRDTPKRSAKAWIEELCSGLGEKKFSLTTFPVGKNYESSMVVLQHIPVRSVCAHHLLPFYGEATVAYIPDERLCGLSKLSRIVDYFSRRPQVQEELTSEITNFICEQLSPQGAGVIIKATHMCMSMRGVNHDGVMTTSSLKGSFLSEGNVRAEFMALANTQSLNKL
;
A
#
# COMPACT_ATOMS: atom_id res chain seq x y z
N MET A 1 2.36 10.21 -11.30
CA MET A 1 2.78 10.29 -9.89
C MET A 1 2.71 11.76 -9.43
N PHE A 2 1.66 12.14 -8.71
CA PHE A 2 1.37 13.52 -8.28
C PHE A 2 2.33 14.10 -7.24
N LEU A 3 3.32 13.33 -6.80
CA LEU A 3 4.24 13.71 -5.74
C LEU A 3 5.53 14.25 -6.35
N ARG A 4 5.73 15.57 -6.27
CA ARG A 4 7.05 16.17 -6.50
C ARG A 4 8.00 15.61 -5.44
N ARG A 5 9.08 14.94 -5.86
CA ARG A 5 10.13 14.43 -4.98
C ARG A 5 10.84 15.60 -4.31
N HIS A 6 10.35 16.02 -3.16
CA HIS A 6 11.00 17.01 -2.31
C HIS A 6 11.23 16.39 -0.95
N LYS A 7 12.40 16.66 -0.37
CA LYS A 7 12.73 16.27 0.99
C LYS A 7 11.62 16.74 1.94
N VAL A 8 11.11 15.82 2.76
CA VAL A 8 10.03 16.12 3.72
C VAL A 8 10.47 17.24 4.66
N ASN A 9 9.72 18.35 4.68
CA ASN A 9 9.98 19.49 5.57
C ASN A 9 9.31 19.26 6.92
N LYS A 10 10.07 18.71 7.88
CA LYS A 10 9.57 18.37 9.22
C LYS A 10 9.00 19.57 9.98
N VAL A 11 9.62 20.74 9.85
CA VAL A 11 9.19 21.98 10.51
C VAL A 11 7.83 22.41 9.98
N LYS A 12 7.66 22.41 8.65
CA LYS A 12 6.40 22.78 8.00
C LYS A 12 5.26 21.85 8.37
N VAL A 13 5.50 20.53 8.44
CA VAL A 13 4.48 19.55 8.87
C VAL A 13 4.03 19.84 10.30
N ARG A 14 4.97 20.02 11.24
CA ARG A 14 4.64 20.32 12.64
C ARG A 14 3.86 21.63 12.78
N GLN A 15 4.31 22.69 12.12
CA GLN A 15 3.64 23.99 12.12
C GLN A 15 2.21 23.90 11.55
N GLY A 16 2.03 23.17 10.44
CA GLY A 16 0.71 22.95 9.85
C GLY A 16 -0.25 22.24 10.80
N ILE A 17 0.23 21.23 11.54
CA ILE A 17 -0.59 20.53 12.53
C ILE A 17 -0.93 21.47 13.71
N GLN A 18 0.03 22.26 14.19
CA GLN A 18 -0.23 23.22 15.26
C GLN A 18 -1.30 24.25 14.85
N LEU A 19 -1.16 24.86 13.67
CA LEU A 19 -2.13 25.80 13.13
C LEU A 19 -3.52 25.16 12.94
N LEU A 20 -3.58 23.89 12.55
CA LEU A 20 -4.83 23.15 12.46
C LEU A 20 -5.50 23.03 13.84
N LEU A 21 -4.76 22.66 14.89
CA LEU A 21 -5.30 22.53 16.24
C LEU A 21 -5.78 23.87 16.79
N GLU A 22 -4.98 24.93 16.64
CA GLU A 22 -5.35 26.29 17.01
C GLU A 22 -6.61 26.75 16.26
N GLY A 23 -6.67 26.49 14.95
CA GLY A 23 -7.82 26.81 14.10
C GLY A 23 -9.10 26.02 14.45
N LEU A 24 -8.96 24.85 15.07
CA LEU A 24 -10.08 24.07 15.63
C LEU A 24 -10.48 24.52 17.04
N GLY A 25 -9.79 25.50 17.62
CA GLY A 25 -10.05 25.98 18.99
C GLY A 25 -9.55 25.02 20.08
N VAL A 26 -8.61 24.12 19.76
CA VAL A 26 -7.99 23.23 20.75
C VAL A 26 -7.03 24.05 21.63
N ASP A 27 -7.20 23.96 22.94
CA ASP A 27 -6.25 24.53 23.90
C ASP A 27 -4.92 23.74 23.86
N ILE A 28 -3.93 24.30 23.17
CA ILE A 28 -2.60 23.71 23.02
C ILE A 28 -1.72 23.88 24.27
N GLU A 29 -2.12 24.68 25.26
CA GLU A 29 -1.38 24.80 26.52
C GLU A 29 -1.73 23.69 27.50
N ASN A 30 -2.90 23.06 27.32
CA ASN A 30 -3.32 21.87 28.03
C ASN A 30 -2.29 20.74 27.92
N GLU A 31 -1.99 20.09 29.04
CA GLU A 31 -0.94 19.05 29.13
C GLU A 31 -1.14 17.88 28.16
N HIS A 32 -2.38 17.52 27.83
CA HIS A 32 -2.67 16.45 26.88
C HIS A 32 -2.34 16.85 25.43
N PHE A 33 -2.53 18.12 25.08
CA PHE A 33 -2.43 18.61 23.69
C PHE A 33 -1.12 19.32 23.37
N ARG A 34 -0.38 19.79 24.38
CA ARG A 34 0.90 20.52 24.23
C ARG A 34 1.89 19.86 23.29
N ASP A 35 2.05 18.54 23.41
CA ASP A 35 2.98 17.76 22.59
C ASP A 35 2.32 17.11 21.36
N THR A 36 1.02 17.33 21.13
CA THR A 36 0.30 16.74 19.99
C THR A 36 0.88 17.16 18.64
N PRO A 37 1.25 18.43 18.38
CA PRO A 37 1.89 18.79 17.11
C PRO A 37 3.19 18.02 16.85
N LYS A 38 3.98 17.76 17.90
CA LYS A 38 5.23 17.00 17.82
C LYS A 38 4.97 15.52 17.56
N ARG A 39 4.09 14.89 18.34
CA ARG A 39 3.74 13.46 18.19
C ARG A 39 3.08 13.18 16.84
N SER A 40 2.12 14.02 16.44
CA SER A 40 1.41 13.90 15.17
C SER A 40 2.36 14.09 13.98
N ALA A 41 3.24 15.11 14.01
CA ALA A 41 4.22 15.29 12.95
C ALA A 41 5.15 14.06 12.81
N LYS A 42 5.60 13.49 13.94
CA LYS A 42 6.40 12.27 13.93
C LYS A 42 5.64 11.12 13.27
N ALA A 43 4.40 10.86 13.68
CA ALA A 43 3.57 9.80 13.10
C ALA A 43 3.37 10.00 11.59
N TRP A 44 3.07 11.22 11.14
CA TRP A 44 2.94 11.54 9.73
C TRP A 44 4.22 11.26 8.93
N ILE A 45 5.37 11.72 9.43
CA ILE A 45 6.64 11.70 8.68
C ILE A 45 7.29 10.32 8.72
N GLU A 46 7.35 9.69 9.88
CA GLU A 46 8.14 8.48 10.13
C GLU A 46 7.32 7.20 9.95
N GLU A 47 5.99 7.29 10.03
CA GLU A 47 5.10 6.12 10.03
C GLU A 47 4.13 6.14 8.87
N LEU A 48 3.20 7.12 8.78
CA LEU A 48 2.13 7.12 7.77
C LEU A 48 2.63 7.43 6.36
N CYS A 49 3.60 8.33 6.24
CA CYS A 49 4.12 8.80 4.96
C CYS A 49 5.61 8.48 4.74
N SER A 50 6.12 7.43 5.40
CA SER A 50 7.53 7.03 5.31
C SER A 50 7.97 6.59 3.89
N GLY A 51 7.02 6.27 3.01
CA GLY A 51 7.23 5.97 1.60
C GLY A 51 7.46 7.19 0.70
N LEU A 52 7.27 8.43 1.20
CA LEU A 52 7.57 9.66 0.44
C LEU A 52 9.06 10.02 0.35
N GLY A 53 9.92 9.31 1.09
CA GLY A 53 11.35 9.62 1.19
C GLY A 53 12.15 9.38 -0.10
N GLU A 54 13.40 9.86 -0.11
CA GLU A 54 14.34 9.70 -1.23
C GLU A 54 14.80 8.25 -1.44
N LYS A 55 14.61 7.38 -0.43
CA LYS A 55 15.10 6.01 -0.46
C LYS A 55 14.29 5.20 -1.47
N LYS A 56 14.94 4.87 -2.59
CA LYS A 56 14.41 3.90 -3.54
C LYS A 56 14.32 2.53 -2.86
N PHE A 57 13.18 1.87 -3.03
CA PHE A 57 13.02 0.48 -2.65
C PHE A 57 13.53 -0.41 -3.78
N SER A 58 14.17 -1.54 -3.44
CA SER A 58 14.66 -2.51 -4.41
C SER A 58 14.32 -3.93 -3.96
N LEU A 59 14.11 -4.81 -4.94
CA LEU A 59 13.82 -6.22 -4.70
C LEU A 59 15.12 -7.00 -4.52
N THR A 60 15.19 -7.79 -3.46
CA THR A 60 16.14 -8.89 -3.39
C THR A 60 15.55 -10.04 -4.19
N THR A 61 16.29 -10.49 -5.19
CA THR A 61 15.81 -11.49 -6.16
C THR A 61 16.83 -12.61 -6.33
N PHE A 62 16.36 -13.77 -6.75
CA PHE A 62 17.13 -15.00 -6.91
C PHE A 62 16.88 -15.58 -8.30
N PRO A 63 17.85 -16.24 -8.95
CA PRO A 63 17.57 -16.96 -10.18
C PRO A 63 16.58 -18.10 -9.92
N VAL A 64 15.72 -18.36 -10.90
CA VAL A 64 14.86 -19.55 -10.92
C VAL A 64 15.73 -20.81 -11.00
N GLY A 65 15.38 -21.85 -10.23
CA GLY A 65 16.12 -23.11 -10.21
C GLY A 65 15.91 -23.93 -11.49
N LYS A 66 16.89 -24.75 -11.87
CA LYS A 66 16.85 -25.56 -13.11
C LYS A 66 15.63 -26.50 -13.22
N ASN A 67 15.09 -26.94 -12.09
CA ASN A 67 13.95 -27.86 -12.01
C ASN A 67 12.66 -27.15 -11.59
N TYR A 68 12.62 -25.82 -11.62
CA TYR A 68 11.43 -25.07 -11.27
C TYR A 68 10.49 -25.01 -12.48
N GLU A 69 9.30 -25.56 -12.33
CA GLU A 69 8.23 -25.39 -13.30
C GLU A 69 7.56 -24.03 -13.07
N SER A 70 7.51 -23.19 -14.12
CA SER A 70 6.95 -21.85 -14.00
C SER A 70 5.50 -21.93 -13.54
N SER A 71 5.27 -21.44 -12.32
CA SER A 71 4.00 -21.54 -11.61
C SER A 71 3.72 -20.23 -10.90
N MET A 72 2.45 -19.98 -10.58
CA MET A 72 2.06 -18.77 -9.89
C MET A 72 2.61 -18.74 -8.46
N VAL A 73 3.31 -17.66 -8.11
CA VAL A 73 3.68 -17.32 -6.74
C VAL A 73 2.69 -16.30 -6.22
N VAL A 74 2.03 -16.61 -5.10
CA VAL A 74 1.01 -15.75 -4.49
C VAL A 74 1.31 -15.50 -3.02
N LEU A 75 1.26 -14.24 -2.59
CA LEU A 75 1.25 -13.84 -1.19
C LEU A 75 -0.04 -13.06 -0.89
N GLN A 76 -0.76 -13.50 0.14
CA GLN A 76 -2.11 -13.03 0.48
C GLN A 76 -2.14 -12.46 1.90
N HIS A 77 -3.24 -11.77 2.22
CA HIS A 77 -3.47 -11.17 3.53
C HIS A 77 -2.35 -10.21 3.95
N ILE A 78 -1.71 -9.54 2.98
CA ILE A 78 -0.71 -8.53 3.25
C ILE A 78 -1.44 -7.30 3.81
N PRO A 79 -1.18 -6.86 5.06
CA PRO A 79 -1.89 -5.72 5.61
C PRO A 79 -1.63 -4.45 4.81
N VAL A 80 -2.71 -3.77 4.42
CA VAL A 80 -2.66 -2.44 3.80
C VAL A 80 -3.08 -1.41 4.84
N ARG A 81 -2.24 -0.41 5.06
CA ARG A 81 -2.53 0.75 5.90
C ARG A 81 -2.01 1.99 5.19
N SER A 82 -2.91 2.90 4.88
CA SER A 82 -2.59 4.09 4.12
C SER A 82 -3.50 5.25 4.51
N VAL A 83 -3.30 6.38 3.86
CA VAL A 83 -4.04 7.62 4.08
C VAL A 83 -4.68 8.01 2.76
N CYS A 84 -5.99 8.25 2.74
CA CYS A 84 -6.69 8.71 1.55
C CYS A 84 -6.21 10.13 1.19
N ALA A 85 -5.73 10.31 -0.03
CA ALA A 85 -5.16 11.58 -0.50
C ALA A 85 -6.14 12.76 -0.44
N HIS A 86 -7.44 12.49 -0.54
CA HIS A 86 -8.48 13.53 -0.63
C HIS A 86 -8.84 14.17 0.72
N HIS A 87 -8.78 13.40 1.81
CA HIS A 87 -9.27 13.85 3.12
C HIS A 87 -8.25 13.65 4.24
N LEU A 88 -7.09 13.05 3.94
CA LEU A 88 -6.06 12.71 4.92
C LEU A 88 -6.55 11.80 6.05
N LEU A 89 -7.61 11.03 5.78
CA LEU A 89 -8.16 10.03 6.68
C LEU A 89 -7.65 8.62 6.32
N PRO A 90 -7.48 7.72 7.30
CA PRO A 90 -6.97 6.38 7.03
C PRO A 90 -7.87 5.55 6.12
N PHE A 91 -7.25 4.68 5.33
CA PHE A 91 -7.91 3.50 4.79
C PHE A 91 -7.03 2.28 5.09
N TYR A 92 -7.67 1.15 5.36
CA TYR A 92 -6.98 -0.07 5.75
C TYR A 92 -7.69 -1.30 5.23
N GLY A 93 -6.94 -2.37 5.06
CA GLY A 93 -7.43 -3.60 4.48
C GLY A 93 -6.31 -4.59 4.21
N GLU A 94 -6.43 -5.33 3.12
CA GLU A 94 -5.49 -6.36 2.72
C GLU A 94 -5.19 -6.32 1.23
N ALA A 95 -3.96 -6.72 0.89
CA ALA A 95 -3.51 -6.94 -0.47
C ALA A 95 -3.20 -8.42 -0.69
N THR A 96 -3.50 -8.87 -1.90
CA THR A 96 -3.03 -10.11 -2.47
C THR A 96 -2.15 -9.75 -3.66
N VAL A 97 -0.92 -10.25 -3.66
CA VAL A 97 0.10 -9.99 -4.70
C VAL A 97 0.52 -11.32 -5.30
N ALA A 98 0.51 -11.41 -6.62
CA ALA A 98 0.90 -12.58 -7.36
C ALA A 98 1.77 -12.24 -8.58
N TYR A 99 2.64 -13.18 -8.97
CA TYR A 99 3.37 -13.12 -10.23
C TYR A 99 3.74 -14.52 -10.69
N ILE A 100 3.96 -14.69 -12.00
CA ILE A 100 4.52 -15.91 -12.59
C ILE A 100 5.98 -15.60 -12.98
N PRO A 101 6.96 -16.22 -12.32
CA PRO A 101 8.38 -15.95 -12.59
C PRO A 101 8.77 -16.29 -14.03
N ASP A 102 9.67 -15.48 -14.59
CA ASP A 102 10.42 -15.86 -15.79
C ASP A 102 11.81 -16.36 -15.38
N GLU A 103 12.81 -15.49 -15.29
CA GLU A 103 14.17 -15.87 -14.86
C GLU A 103 14.43 -15.71 -13.36
N ARG A 104 13.62 -14.91 -12.66
CA ARG A 104 13.91 -14.49 -11.27
C ARG A 104 12.73 -14.64 -10.32
N LEU A 105 13.03 -15.08 -9.09
CA LEU A 105 12.15 -15.10 -7.94
C LEU A 105 12.38 -13.87 -7.06
N CYS A 106 11.31 -13.32 -6.51
CA CYS A 106 11.33 -12.29 -5.48
C CYS A 106 11.43 -12.93 -4.09
N GLY A 107 12.29 -12.41 -3.21
CA GLY A 107 12.30 -12.84 -1.82
C GLY A 107 10.93 -12.57 -1.16
N LEU A 108 10.37 -13.56 -0.47
CA LEU A 108 9.01 -13.51 0.10
C LEU A 108 8.74 -12.22 0.89
N SER A 109 9.65 -11.86 1.80
CA SER A 109 9.52 -10.63 2.62
C SER A 109 9.51 -9.34 1.81
N LYS A 110 9.97 -9.36 0.56
CA LYS A 110 10.00 -8.18 -0.31
C LYS A 110 8.63 -7.92 -0.93
N LEU A 111 7.83 -8.94 -1.25
CA LEU A 111 6.46 -8.76 -1.74
C LEU A 111 5.62 -7.93 -0.75
N SER A 112 5.66 -8.28 0.54
CA SER A 112 5.00 -7.48 1.58
C SER A 112 5.56 -6.06 1.68
N ARG A 113 6.89 -5.90 1.59
CA ARG A 113 7.53 -4.58 1.69
C ARG A 113 7.25 -3.67 0.48
N ILE A 114 6.94 -4.21 -0.69
CA ILE A 114 6.46 -3.41 -1.84
C ILE A 114 5.14 -2.74 -1.45
N VAL A 115 4.20 -3.50 -0.87
CA VAL A 115 2.90 -2.99 -0.42
C VAL A 115 3.09 -1.89 0.62
N ASP A 116 3.95 -2.09 1.62
CA ASP A 116 4.31 -1.05 2.58
C ASP A 116 4.91 0.19 1.89
N TYR A 117 5.87 0.00 0.99
CA TYR A 117 6.54 1.12 0.32
C TYR A 117 5.58 2.02 -0.47
N PHE A 118 4.58 1.43 -1.13
CA PHE A 118 3.58 2.21 -1.87
C PHE A 118 2.44 2.72 -0.99
N SER A 119 2.00 1.98 0.03
CA SER A 119 0.89 2.40 0.90
C SER A 119 1.26 3.51 1.89
N ARG A 120 2.54 3.71 2.19
CA ARG A 120 3.02 4.69 3.18
C ARG A 120 3.16 6.10 2.61
N ARG A 121 2.07 6.63 2.06
CA ARG A 121 1.92 8.01 1.54
C ARG A 121 0.42 8.33 1.38
N PRO A 122 0.02 9.61 1.17
CA PRO A 122 -1.33 9.91 0.73
C PRO A 122 -1.58 9.23 -0.62
N GLN A 123 -2.64 8.42 -0.69
CA GLN A 123 -2.89 7.50 -1.80
C GLN A 123 -4.33 7.54 -2.32
N VAL A 124 -4.46 7.07 -3.56
CA VAL A 124 -5.70 6.63 -4.21
C VAL A 124 -5.58 5.11 -4.38
N GLN A 125 -6.60 4.33 -3.99
CA GLN A 125 -6.47 2.87 -3.91
C GLN A 125 -6.20 2.23 -5.28
N GLU A 126 -6.82 2.78 -6.33
CA GLU A 126 -6.63 2.42 -7.72
C GLU A 126 -5.18 2.61 -8.16
N GLU A 127 -4.60 3.78 -7.85
CA GLU A 127 -3.20 4.08 -8.14
C GLU A 127 -2.28 3.14 -7.37
N LEU A 128 -2.46 3.01 -6.05
CA LEU A 128 -1.70 2.10 -5.19
C LEU A 128 -1.64 0.68 -5.78
N THR A 129 -2.78 0.16 -6.23
CA THR A 129 -2.88 -1.20 -6.81
C THR A 129 -2.05 -1.31 -8.09
N SER A 130 -2.13 -0.31 -8.96
CA SER A 130 -1.38 -0.28 -10.21
C SER A 130 0.12 -0.03 -10.00
N GLU A 131 0.51 0.82 -9.05
CA GLU A 131 1.90 1.13 -8.72
C GLU A 131 2.65 -0.12 -8.26
N ILE A 132 2.04 -0.92 -7.38
CA ILE A 132 2.61 -2.19 -6.90
C ILE A 132 2.81 -3.16 -8.08
N THR A 133 1.78 -3.33 -8.91
CA THR A 133 1.82 -4.27 -10.05
C THR A 133 2.87 -3.87 -11.09
N ASN A 134 2.91 -2.58 -11.44
CA ASN A 134 3.90 -2.04 -12.37
C ASN A 134 5.31 -2.21 -11.82
N PHE A 135 5.53 -1.91 -10.54
CA PHE A 135 6.85 -2.06 -9.91
C PHE A 135 7.34 -3.51 -9.92
N ILE A 136 6.45 -4.48 -9.71
CA ILE A 136 6.80 -5.91 -9.83
C ILE A 136 7.23 -6.23 -11.26
N CYS A 137 6.47 -5.76 -12.26
CA CYS A 137 6.81 -5.98 -13.66
C CYS A 137 8.16 -5.35 -14.04
N GLU A 138 8.40 -4.12 -13.61
CA GLU A 138 9.64 -3.38 -13.87
C GLU A 138 10.87 -4.01 -13.22
N GLN A 139 10.73 -4.61 -12.04
CA GLN A 139 11.86 -5.14 -11.27
C GLN A 139 12.15 -6.63 -11.51
N LEU A 140 11.14 -7.41 -11.94
CA LEU A 140 11.26 -8.85 -12.12
C LEU A 140 11.16 -9.33 -13.57
N SER A 141 10.60 -8.51 -14.47
CA SER A 141 10.21 -8.93 -15.83
C SER A 141 9.49 -10.30 -15.84
N PRO A 142 8.44 -10.51 -15.03
CA PRO A 142 7.74 -11.78 -14.95
C PRO A 142 6.91 -12.01 -16.22
N GLN A 143 6.46 -13.25 -16.42
CA GLN A 143 5.47 -13.56 -17.48
C GLN A 143 4.16 -12.78 -17.27
N GLY A 144 3.82 -12.52 -16.01
CA GLY A 144 2.72 -11.66 -15.63
C GLY A 144 2.68 -11.43 -14.12
N ALA A 145 1.89 -10.43 -13.71
CA ALA A 145 1.67 -10.10 -12.31
C ALA A 145 0.22 -9.65 -12.08
N GLY A 146 -0.29 -9.89 -10.87
CA GLY A 146 -1.62 -9.51 -10.45
C GLY A 146 -1.62 -8.99 -9.01
N VAL A 147 -2.32 -7.89 -8.76
CA VAL A 147 -2.54 -7.36 -7.41
C VAL A 147 -4.03 -7.10 -7.22
N ILE A 148 -4.55 -7.51 -6.06
CA ILE A 148 -5.89 -7.16 -5.58
C ILE A 148 -5.74 -6.48 -4.23
N ILE A 149 -6.42 -5.35 -4.03
CA ILE A 149 -6.52 -4.70 -2.72
C ILE A 149 -7.99 -4.59 -2.34
N LYS A 150 -8.32 -5.04 -1.13
CA LYS A 150 -9.63 -4.87 -0.50
C LYS A 150 -9.44 -3.98 0.72
N ALA A 151 -10.10 -2.83 0.79
CA ALA A 151 -9.96 -1.91 1.91
C ALA A 151 -11.24 -1.14 2.22
N THR A 152 -11.36 -0.73 3.49
CA THR A 152 -12.38 0.21 3.96
C THR A 152 -11.76 1.59 4.18
N HIS A 153 -12.55 2.64 3.99
CA HIS A 153 -12.08 4.02 3.93
C HIS A 153 -12.76 4.89 4.99
N MET A 154 -11.99 5.41 5.94
CA MET A 154 -12.55 6.24 7.02
C MET A 154 -13.12 7.57 6.52
N CYS A 155 -12.74 8.03 5.33
CA CYS A 155 -13.36 9.19 4.69
C CYS A 155 -14.82 8.97 4.28
N MET A 156 -15.27 7.71 4.18
CA MET A 156 -16.66 7.31 4.01
C MET A 156 -17.28 6.76 5.30
N SER A 157 -16.53 6.01 6.10
CA SER A 157 -17.05 5.34 7.31
C SER A 157 -17.25 6.26 8.51
N MET A 158 -16.51 7.37 8.62
CA MET A 158 -16.59 8.26 9.79
C MET A 158 -17.28 9.59 9.51
N ARG A 159 -17.61 9.88 8.24
CA ARG A 159 -18.19 11.16 7.83
C ARG A 159 -18.97 11.04 6.53
N GLY A 160 -19.78 12.06 6.24
CA GLY A 160 -20.54 12.11 5.00
C GLY A 160 -21.58 11.01 4.97
N VAL A 161 -21.47 10.09 4.01
CA VAL A 161 -22.43 8.99 3.83
C VAL A 161 -22.41 7.95 4.95
N ASN A 162 -21.33 7.88 5.75
CA ASN A 162 -21.23 7.04 6.95
C ASN A 162 -21.50 5.54 6.71
N HIS A 163 -20.80 4.95 5.74
CA HIS A 163 -20.95 3.54 5.35
C HIS A 163 -19.62 2.77 5.44
N ASP A 164 -19.70 1.52 5.90
CA ASP A 164 -18.56 0.60 6.05
C ASP A 164 -18.28 -0.25 4.80
N GLY A 165 -18.50 0.33 3.61
CA GLY A 165 -18.24 -0.35 2.36
C GLY A 165 -16.79 -0.81 2.21
N VAL A 166 -16.60 -1.95 1.53
CA VAL A 166 -15.28 -2.46 1.14
C VAL A 166 -15.06 -2.18 -0.34
N MET A 167 -14.05 -1.37 -0.63
CA MET A 167 -13.61 -1.11 -1.99
C MET A 167 -12.61 -2.19 -2.40
N THR A 168 -12.86 -2.83 -3.55
CA THR A 168 -11.94 -3.79 -4.15
C THR A 168 -11.38 -3.21 -5.45
N THR A 169 -10.07 -3.22 -5.58
CA THR A 169 -9.35 -2.80 -6.80
C THR A 169 -8.46 -3.94 -7.26
N SER A 170 -8.28 -4.09 -8.57
CA SER A 170 -7.36 -5.07 -9.15
C SER A 170 -6.53 -4.45 -10.27
N SER A 171 -5.31 -4.94 -10.43
CA SER A 171 -4.43 -4.60 -11.55
C SER A 171 -3.73 -5.86 -12.02
N LEU A 172 -3.90 -6.18 -13.31
CA LEU A 172 -3.40 -7.40 -13.95
C LEU A 172 -2.50 -7.03 -15.13
N LYS A 173 -1.38 -7.74 -15.29
CA LYS A 173 -0.37 -7.52 -16.34
C LYS A 173 0.14 -8.86 -16.89
N GLY A 174 0.59 -8.85 -18.15
CA GLY A 174 1.11 -10.04 -18.83
C GLY A 174 0.08 -11.16 -18.86
N SER A 175 0.51 -12.39 -18.58
CA SER A 175 -0.34 -13.60 -18.55
C SER A 175 -1.60 -13.45 -17.69
N PHE A 176 -1.57 -12.70 -16.58
CA PHE A 176 -2.75 -12.45 -15.74
C PHE A 176 -3.85 -11.66 -16.46
N LEU A 177 -3.49 -10.86 -17.47
CA LEU A 177 -4.45 -10.09 -18.28
C LEU A 177 -4.85 -10.85 -19.55
N SER A 178 -3.90 -11.48 -20.22
CA SER A 178 -4.10 -12.12 -21.53
C SER A 178 -4.63 -13.55 -21.46
N GLU A 179 -4.42 -14.27 -20.36
CA GLU A 179 -4.74 -15.70 -20.24
C GLU A 179 -5.87 -15.94 -19.21
N GLY A 180 -7.01 -16.43 -19.70
CA GLY A 180 -8.21 -16.60 -18.89
C GLY A 180 -8.06 -17.61 -17.75
N ASN A 181 -7.32 -18.69 -17.97
CA ASN A 181 -7.00 -19.73 -16.97
C ASN A 181 -6.13 -19.18 -15.85
N VAL A 182 -5.05 -18.45 -16.17
CA VAL A 182 -4.16 -17.81 -15.17
C VAL A 182 -4.96 -16.82 -14.31
N ARG A 183 -5.80 -16.00 -14.95
CA ARG A 183 -6.66 -15.06 -14.23
C ARG A 183 -7.66 -15.79 -13.31
N ALA A 184 -8.25 -16.88 -13.76
CA ALA A 184 -9.18 -17.67 -12.96
C ALA A 184 -8.50 -18.31 -11.74
N GLU A 185 -7.31 -18.89 -11.92
CA GLU A 185 -6.49 -19.43 -10.83
C GLU A 185 -6.17 -18.35 -9.80
N PHE A 186 -5.71 -17.18 -10.25
CA PHE A 186 -5.40 -16.05 -9.37
C PHE A 186 -6.61 -15.61 -8.53
N MET A 187 -7.77 -15.45 -9.18
CA MET A 187 -9.00 -15.02 -8.51
C MET A 187 -9.50 -16.07 -7.50
N ALA A 188 -9.32 -17.36 -7.80
CA ALA A 188 -9.67 -18.45 -6.88
C ALA A 188 -8.76 -18.43 -5.64
N LEU A 189 -7.44 -18.32 -5.86
CA LEU A 189 -6.48 -18.22 -4.77
C LEU A 189 -6.76 -16.98 -3.93
N ALA A 190 -6.95 -15.80 -4.52
CA ALA A 190 -7.08 -14.52 -3.82
C ALA A 190 -8.32 -14.39 -2.89
N ASN A 191 -9.24 -15.36 -2.91
CA ASN A 191 -10.46 -15.37 -2.09
C ASN A 191 -10.44 -16.43 -0.98
N THR A 192 -9.31 -17.06 -0.70
CA THR A 192 -9.13 -17.95 0.45
C THR A 192 -9.20 -17.20 1.78
N GLN A 193 -9.50 -17.92 2.86
CA GLN A 193 -9.53 -17.36 4.20
C GLN A 193 -8.14 -17.33 4.83
N SER A 194 -7.91 -16.34 5.71
CA SER A 194 -6.67 -16.24 6.47
C SER A 194 -6.54 -17.42 7.44
N LEU A 195 -5.35 -18.02 7.49
CA LEU A 195 -5.04 -19.13 8.40
C LEU A 195 -5.26 -18.81 9.88
N ASN A 196 -5.24 -17.53 10.26
CA ASN A 196 -5.46 -17.08 11.64
C ASN A 196 -6.95 -16.89 12.01
N LYS A 197 -7.87 -17.23 11.09
CA LYS A 197 -9.33 -17.20 11.33
C LYS A 197 -9.94 -18.62 11.40
N LEU A 198 -9.11 -19.66 11.39
CA LEU A 198 -9.47 -21.06 11.66
C LEU A 198 -9.27 -21.36 13.15
#